data_AF-A6ZW96-F1
#
_entry.id   AF-A6ZW96-F1
#
_cell.length_a   1.000
_cell.length_b   1.000
_cell.length_c   1.000
_cell.angle_alpha   90.00
_cell.angle_beta   90.00
_cell.angle_gamma   90.00
#
_symmetry.space_group_name_H-M   'P 1'
#
loop_
_entity.id
_entity.type
_entity.pdbx_description
1 polymer ?
#
loop_
_entity_poly.entity_id
_entity_poly.type
_entity_poly.pdbx_seq_one_letter_code
_entity_poly.pdbx_strand_id
1 'polypeptide(L)'
;MGRTFIHASKIKHAARKRKHHSNFRTLIKLLNNDAYKIESSKPLKNGKLFKYWRNRRRLFSKIDSASIYMTDELWFSVTPERIACFLANFVKACMPNAERILDVFCGGGGNTIQFAMQFPYVYGVDYSIEHIYCTAKNAQSYGVDDRIWLKRGSWKKLVSKQKLSKIKYDCVFGSPPWGGPEYLRNDVYDLEQHLKPMGITKMLKSFLKLSPNVIMFLPRNSDLNQLSRATRKVLGPFAKCKVLYVKENGYMKGIFCMWGECFFNYEPASTENSRRESSEKEELSSENEELSKRKKHESTTTTKDNTVDIYDLNG
;
A
#
# COMPACT_ATOMS: atom_id res chain seq x y z
N MET A 1 -21.69 -13.61 -11.98
CA MET A 1 -20.49 -12.74 -11.93
C MET A 1 -19.13 -13.43 -11.60
N GLY A 2 -19.05 -14.75 -11.33
CA GLY A 2 -17.86 -15.35 -10.64
C GLY A 2 -16.66 -15.88 -11.45
N ARG A 3 -16.11 -15.17 -12.46
CA ARG A 3 -14.97 -15.69 -13.27
C ARG A 3 -13.63 -14.93 -13.18
N THR A 4 -13.57 -13.73 -12.61
CA THR A 4 -12.38 -12.85 -12.72
C THR A 4 -11.35 -12.98 -11.60
N PHE A 5 -11.77 -13.14 -10.35
CA PHE A 5 -10.90 -13.26 -9.17
C PHE A 5 -11.11 -14.62 -8.46
N ILE A 6 -10.26 -14.90 -7.48
CA ILE A 6 -10.31 -16.04 -6.56
C ILE A 6 -10.46 -15.48 -5.15
N HIS A 7 -11.55 -15.77 -4.46
CA HIS A 7 -11.70 -15.45 -3.04
C HIS A 7 -10.64 -16.22 -2.24
N ALA A 8 -9.86 -15.56 -1.39
CA ALA A 8 -8.70 -16.18 -0.73
C ALA A 8 -9.13 -17.37 0.14
N SER A 9 -10.14 -17.21 1.00
CA SER A 9 -10.70 -18.32 1.80
C SER A 9 -11.29 -19.49 1.01
N LYS A 10 -11.51 -19.33 -0.30
CA LYS A 10 -12.01 -20.39 -1.20
C LYS A 10 -10.95 -20.85 -2.21
N ILE A 11 -9.66 -20.49 -2.02
CA ILE A 11 -8.58 -20.78 -2.98
C ILE A 11 -8.45 -22.28 -3.31
N LYS A 12 -8.58 -23.17 -2.31
CA LYS A 12 -8.53 -24.64 -2.49
C LYS A 12 -9.69 -25.17 -3.34
N HIS A 13 -10.90 -24.66 -3.12
CA HIS A 13 -12.07 -25.00 -3.94
C HIS A 13 -11.93 -24.47 -5.37
N ALA A 14 -11.54 -23.20 -5.52
CA ALA A 14 -11.34 -22.56 -6.82
C ALA A 14 -10.25 -23.26 -7.66
N ALA A 15 -9.17 -23.73 -7.02
CA ALA A 15 -8.12 -24.49 -7.66
C ALA A 15 -8.62 -25.85 -8.19
N ARG A 16 -9.30 -26.64 -7.34
CA ARG A 16 -9.91 -27.92 -7.73
C ARG A 16 -10.90 -27.76 -8.89
N LYS A 17 -11.80 -26.77 -8.82
CA LYS A 17 -12.81 -26.49 -9.88
C LYS A 17 -12.20 -26.06 -11.22
N ARG A 18 -10.95 -25.59 -11.23
CA ARG A 18 -10.26 -25.07 -12.42
C ARG A 18 -9.02 -25.92 -12.82
N LYS A 19 -8.91 -27.14 -12.29
CA LYS A 19 -7.76 -28.08 -12.44
C LYS A 19 -7.27 -28.31 -13.88
N HIS A 20 -8.12 -28.12 -14.88
CA HIS A 20 -7.76 -28.33 -16.28
C HIS A 20 -6.76 -27.27 -16.79
N HIS A 21 -6.76 -26.06 -16.24
CA HIS A 21 -5.81 -25.00 -16.57
C HIS A 21 -4.47 -25.15 -15.85
N SER A 22 -3.35 -25.00 -16.57
CA SER A 22 -1.98 -25.16 -16.04
C SER A 22 -1.70 -24.41 -14.73
N ASN A 23 -2.00 -23.11 -14.68
CA ASN A 23 -1.80 -22.28 -13.48
C ASN A 23 -2.51 -22.85 -12.23
N PHE A 24 -3.68 -23.45 -12.40
CA PHE A 24 -4.44 -24.04 -11.29
C PHE A 24 -3.91 -25.44 -10.93
N ARG A 25 -3.25 -26.17 -11.84
CA ARG A 25 -2.48 -27.38 -11.50
C ARG A 25 -1.29 -27.02 -10.61
N THR A 26 -0.54 -25.95 -10.94
CA THR A 26 0.54 -25.46 -10.08
C THR A 26 0.00 -25.06 -8.70
N LEU A 27 -1.10 -24.29 -8.65
CA LEU A 27 -1.73 -23.92 -7.39
C LEU A 27 -2.17 -25.13 -6.54
N ILE A 28 -2.69 -26.20 -7.16
CA ILE A 28 -3.01 -27.46 -6.45
C ILE A 28 -1.73 -28.09 -5.86
N LYS A 29 -0.62 -28.14 -6.61
CA LYS A 29 0.66 -28.67 -6.09
C LYS A 29 1.15 -27.86 -4.89
N LEU A 30 1.12 -26.52 -4.97
CA LEU A 30 1.51 -25.64 -3.85
C LEU A 30 0.64 -25.87 -2.60
N LEU A 31 -0.69 -25.98 -2.79
CA LEU A 31 -1.65 -26.24 -1.72
C LEU A 31 -1.54 -27.63 -1.09
N ASN A 32 -1.15 -28.65 -1.86
CA ASN A 32 -0.99 -30.01 -1.35
C ASN A 32 0.34 -30.19 -0.59
N ASN A 33 1.39 -29.47 -1.00
CA ASN A 33 2.74 -29.63 -0.46
C ASN A 33 3.08 -28.62 0.66
N ASP A 34 2.12 -27.78 1.08
CA ASP A 34 2.32 -26.66 2.02
C ASP A 34 3.54 -25.77 1.64
N ALA A 35 3.74 -25.58 0.33
CA ALA A 35 4.98 -25.07 -0.24
C ALA A 35 5.32 -23.65 0.24
N TYR A 36 6.61 -23.31 0.34
CA TYR A 36 7.10 -22.00 0.82
C TYR A 36 6.76 -21.63 2.27
N LYS A 37 6.17 -22.55 3.04
CA LYS A 37 5.99 -22.35 4.48
C LYS A 37 7.34 -22.16 5.18
N ILE A 38 7.36 -21.20 6.09
CA ILE A 38 8.54 -20.88 6.91
C ILE A 38 8.60 -21.80 8.12
N GLU A 39 9.75 -22.45 8.32
CA GLU A 39 10.09 -23.12 9.58
C GLU A 39 10.75 -22.09 10.52
N SER A 40 9.97 -21.44 11.39
CA SER A 40 10.44 -20.38 12.30
C SER A 40 11.63 -20.78 13.20
N SER A 41 11.78 -22.08 13.46
CA SER A 41 12.87 -22.67 14.26
C SER A 41 14.20 -22.87 13.49
N LYS A 42 14.24 -22.71 12.16
CA LYS A 42 15.45 -22.96 11.35
C LYS A 42 15.78 -21.78 10.43
N PRO A 43 17.05 -21.33 10.37
CA PRO A 43 17.44 -20.28 9.44
C PRO A 43 17.30 -20.70 7.97
N LEU A 44 17.11 -19.72 7.09
CA LEU A 44 17.02 -19.94 5.64
C LEU A 44 18.32 -20.55 5.10
N LYS A 45 18.19 -21.55 4.20
CA LYS A 45 19.32 -22.14 3.47
C LYS A 45 20.04 -21.12 2.57
N ASN A 46 19.31 -20.15 2.02
CA ASN A 46 19.89 -19.10 1.19
C ASN A 46 20.54 -18.01 2.05
N GLY A 47 21.86 -18.09 2.22
CA GLY A 47 22.64 -17.14 3.03
C GLY A 47 22.48 -15.67 2.62
N LYS A 48 22.18 -15.37 1.35
CA LYS A 48 21.92 -13.99 0.88
C LYS A 48 20.66 -13.39 1.53
N LEU A 49 19.74 -14.23 2.01
CA LEU A 49 18.50 -13.82 2.67
C LEU A 49 18.61 -13.74 4.20
N PHE A 50 19.74 -14.15 4.79
CA PHE A 50 19.92 -14.21 6.25
C PHE A 50 19.71 -12.86 6.96
N LYS A 51 20.04 -11.74 6.30
CA LYS A 51 19.76 -10.39 6.84
C LYS A 51 18.26 -10.10 7.00
N TYR A 52 17.42 -10.64 6.11
CA TYR A 52 15.97 -10.53 6.19
C TYR A 52 15.42 -11.53 7.22
N TRP A 53 15.95 -12.75 7.27
CA TRP A 53 15.64 -13.75 8.30
C TRP A 53 15.82 -13.23 9.74
N ARG A 54 16.94 -12.55 10.01
CA ARG A 54 17.23 -11.93 11.32
C ARG A 54 16.21 -10.86 11.70
N ASN A 55 15.61 -10.20 10.71
CA ASN A 55 14.63 -9.12 10.91
C ASN A 55 13.19 -9.56 10.60
N ARG A 56 12.93 -10.88 10.47
CA ARG A 56 11.67 -11.43 9.93
C ARG A 56 10.39 -10.94 10.62
N ARG A 57 10.46 -10.69 11.94
CA ARG A 57 9.35 -10.14 12.75
C ARG A 57 8.90 -8.74 12.31
N ARG A 58 9.74 -7.99 11.58
CA ARG A 58 9.39 -6.71 10.96
C ARG A 58 8.63 -6.89 9.64
N LEU A 59 8.80 -8.01 8.94
CA LEU A 59 8.09 -8.31 7.69
C LEU A 59 6.68 -8.84 7.99
N PHE A 60 6.58 -9.76 8.94
CA PHE A 60 5.32 -10.27 9.49
C PHE A 60 5.48 -10.50 10.99
N SER A 61 4.66 -9.84 11.82
CA SER A 61 4.66 -10.02 13.28
C SER A 61 4.31 -11.46 13.68
N LYS A 62 3.40 -12.11 12.94
CA LYS A 62 2.97 -13.49 13.16
C LYS A 62 3.93 -14.58 12.65
N ILE A 63 5.11 -14.23 12.16
CA ILE A 63 6.04 -15.19 11.50
C ILE A 63 6.60 -16.30 12.40
N ASP A 64 6.63 -16.08 13.72
CA ASP A 64 7.05 -17.09 14.69
C ASP A 64 5.86 -17.83 15.34
N SER A 65 4.63 -17.31 15.23
CA SER A 65 3.43 -17.79 15.94
C SER A 65 2.31 -18.32 15.03
N ALA A 66 2.39 -18.10 13.72
CA ALA A 66 1.47 -18.63 12.71
C ALA A 66 2.23 -19.12 11.48
N SER A 67 1.55 -19.87 10.61
CA SER A 67 2.17 -20.33 9.35
C SER A 67 2.26 -19.17 8.35
N ILE A 68 3.48 -18.67 8.10
CA ILE A 68 3.75 -17.66 7.07
C ILE A 68 4.50 -18.31 5.90
N TYR A 69 4.23 -17.82 4.69
CA TYR A 69 4.62 -18.42 3.42
C TYR A 69 5.33 -17.36 2.57
N MET A 70 6.58 -17.63 2.17
CA MET A 70 7.42 -16.68 1.43
C MET A 70 8.34 -17.40 0.44
N THR A 71 8.29 -16.99 -0.83
CA THR A 71 9.34 -17.31 -1.81
C THR A 71 10.61 -16.48 -1.51
N ASP A 72 11.75 -16.86 -2.09
CA ASP A 72 13.01 -16.10 -1.97
C ASP A 72 12.87 -14.61 -2.36
N GLU A 73 12.01 -14.29 -3.34
CA GLU A 73 11.74 -12.91 -3.77
C GLU A 73 10.98 -12.10 -2.70
N LEU A 74 10.08 -12.74 -1.95
CA LEU A 74 9.24 -12.06 -0.96
C LEU A 74 10.04 -11.53 0.23
N TRP A 75 11.19 -12.13 0.55
CA TRP A 75 12.07 -11.68 1.64
C TRP A 75 12.60 -10.25 1.48
N PHE A 76 12.73 -9.76 0.24
CA PHE A 76 13.22 -8.40 -0.05
C PHE A 76 12.19 -7.48 -0.72
N SER A 77 11.00 -7.99 -1.06
CA SER A 77 9.91 -7.22 -1.72
C SER A 77 8.68 -6.98 -0.84
N VAL A 78 8.48 -7.76 0.23
CA VAL A 78 7.40 -7.49 1.20
C VAL A 78 7.71 -6.21 1.98
N THR A 79 6.78 -5.25 1.91
CA THR A 79 6.78 -4.05 2.76
C THR A 79 6.73 -4.44 4.24
N PRO A 80 7.60 -3.90 5.11
CA PRO A 80 7.55 -4.16 6.54
C PRO A 80 6.18 -3.85 7.15
N GLU A 81 5.71 -4.69 8.07
CA GLU A 81 4.33 -4.69 8.57
C GLU A 81 3.92 -3.34 9.17
N ARG A 82 4.82 -2.67 9.91
CA ARG A 82 4.57 -1.33 10.47
C ARG A 82 4.31 -0.28 9.39
N ILE A 83 5.04 -0.33 8.27
CA ILE A 83 4.87 0.59 7.13
C ILE A 83 3.56 0.30 6.40
N ALA A 84 3.25 -0.97 6.18
CA ALA A 84 1.99 -1.40 5.56
C ALA A 84 0.76 -1.05 6.42
N CYS A 85 0.86 -1.20 7.74
CA CYS A 85 -0.17 -0.82 8.72
C CYS A 85 -0.38 0.70 8.75
N PHE A 86 0.70 1.49 8.84
CA PHE A 86 0.62 2.95 8.71
C PHE A 86 -0.08 3.37 7.43
N LEU A 87 0.31 2.81 6.28
CA LEU A 87 -0.32 3.13 5.00
C LEU A 87 -1.81 2.79 4.99
N ALA A 88 -2.21 1.62 5.47
CA ALA A 88 -3.62 1.23 5.52
C ALA A 88 -4.45 2.18 6.40
N ASN A 89 -3.92 2.57 7.56
CA ASN A 89 -4.58 3.51 8.48
C ASN A 89 -4.65 4.93 7.88
N PHE A 90 -3.57 5.40 7.24
CA PHE A 90 -3.53 6.68 6.55
C PHE A 90 -4.56 6.74 5.41
N VAL A 91 -4.65 5.69 4.59
CA VAL A 91 -5.67 5.57 3.53
C VAL A 91 -7.08 5.56 4.11
N LYS A 92 -7.30 4.92 5.27
CA LYS A 92 -8.60 4.88 5.95
C LYS A 92 -8.98 6.23 6.55
N ALA A 93 -8.03 7.00 7.06
CA ALA A 93 -8.25 8.38 7.49
C ALA A 93 -8.59 9.29 6.29
N CYS A 94 -7.77 9.29 5.23
CA CYS A 94 -8.02 10.10 4.03
C CYS A 94 -9.33 9.75 3.31
N MET A 95 -9.80 8.50 3.41
CA MET A 95 -11.06 8.05 2.79
C MET A 95 -11.86 7.16 3.75
N PRO A 96 -12.57 7.75 4.74
CA PRO A 96 -13.32 6.99 5.76
C PRO A 96 -14.38 6.07 5.15
N ASN A 97 -15.00 6.52 4.05
CA ASN A 97 -16.08 5.83 3.34
C ASN A 97 -15.59 4.90 2.21
N ALA A 98 -14.29 4.73 2.00
CA ALA A 98 -13.78 3.78 1.01
C ALA A 98 -14.05 2.32 1.44
N GLU A 99 -14.42 1.48 0.46
CA GLU A 99 -14.70 0.07 0.65
C GLU A 99 -13.75 -0.84 -0.14
N ARG A 100 -13.32 -0.40 -1.34
CA ARG A 100 -12.68 -1.23 -2.36
C ARG A 100 -11.26 -0.75 -2.69
N ILE A 101 -10.26 -1.51 -2.22
CA ILE A 101 -8.84 -1.25 -2.50
C ILE A 101 -8.30 -2.24 -3.52
N LEU A 102 -7.56 -1.77 -4.53
CA LEU A 102 -6.82 -2.62 -5.46
C LEU A 102 -5.32 -2.56 -5.17
N ASP A 103 -4.73 -3.65 -4.71
CA ASP A 103 -3.29 -3.86 -4.66
C ASP A 103 -2.81 -4.53 -5.96
N VAL A 104 -2.13 -3.76 -6.79
CA VAL A 104 -1.74 -4.15 -8.16
C VAL A 104 -0.54 -5.12 -8.20
N PHE A 105 0.23 -5.20 -7.11
CA PHE A 105 1.45 -6.00 -7.01
C PHE A 105 1.53 -6.64 -5.61
N CYS A 106 0.57 -7.51 -5.29
CA CYS A 106 0.31 -7.96 -3.92
C CYS A 106 1.43 -8.81 -3.31
N GLY A 107 2.24 -9.50 -4.12
CA GLY A 107 3.42 -10.24 -3.65
C GLY A 107 3.10 -11.28 -2.57
N GLY A 108 3.64 -11.07 -1.37
CA GLY A 108 3.41 -11.92 -0.20
C GLY A 108 2.19 -11.53 0.64
N GLY A 109 1.47 -10.47 0.23
CA GLY A 109 0.30 -9.94 0.92
C GLY A 109 0.58 -8.87 1.97
N GLY A 110 1.81 -8.33 2.08
CA GLY A 110 2.17 -7.37 3.15
C GLY A 110 1.22 -6.17 3.24
N ASN A 111 1.08 -5.41 2.16
CA ASN A 111 0.11 -4.29 2.11
C ASN A 111 -1.34 -4.81 2.01
N THR A 112 -1.59 -5.85 1.20
CA THR A 112 -2.92 -6.43 0.99
C THR A 112 -3.61 -6.85 2.30
N ILE A 113 -2.88 -7.46 3.23
CA ILE A 113 -3.37 -7.89 4.54
C ILE A 113 -3.72 -6.69 5.41
N GLN A 114 -2.85 -5.67 5.45
CA GLN A 114 -3.09 -4.47 6.24
C GLN A 114 -4.25 -3.64 5.69
N PHE A 115 -4.42 -3.56 4.37
CA PHE A 115 -5.64 -3.02 3.77
C PHE A 115 -6.87 -3.85 4.18
N ALA A 116 -6.79 -5.18 4.23
CA ALA A 116 -7.93 -6.02 4.61
C ALA A 116 -8.31 -5.93 6.10
N MET A 117 -7.40 -5.44 6.96
CA MET A 117 -7.76 -5.03 8.33
C MET A 117 -8.71 -3.83 8.33
N GLN A 118 -8.51 -2.87 7.40
CA GLN A 118 -9.21 -1.57 7.37
C GLN A 118 -10.39 -1.49 6.38
N PHE A 119 -10.41 -2.34 5.36
CA PHE A 119 -11.35 -2.28 4.23
C PHE A 119 -12.04 -3.63 3.98
N PRO A 120 -13.36 -3.64 3.68
CA PRO A 120 -14.13 -4.88 3.49
C PRO A 120 -13.80 -5.62 2.19
N TYR A 121 -13.31 -4.92 1.15
CA TYR A 121 -13.06 -5.52 -0.17
C TYR A 121 -11.67 -5.17 -0.70
N VAL A 122 -10.70 -6.07 -0.53
CA VAL A 122 -9.34 -5.89 -1.06
C VAL A 122 -9.09 -6.83 -2.23
N TYR A 123 -8.63 -6.27 -3.34
CA TYR A 123 -8.34 -6.99 -4.57
C TYR A 123 -6.82 -7.06 -4.77
N GLY A 124 -6.23 -8.26 -4.75
CA GLY A 124 -4.80 -8.47 -4.97
C GLY A 124 -4.50 -8.98 -6.38
N VAL A 125 -3.51 -8.39 -7.04
CA VAL A 125 -3.01 -8.81 -8.35
C VAL A 125 -1.52 -9.12 -8.27
N ASP A 126 -1.09 -10.21 -8.88
CA ASP A 126 0.33 -10.53 -9.07
C ASP A 126 0.54 -11.32 -10.38
N TYR A 127 1.73 -11.31 -10.96
CA TYR A 127 2.06 -12.11 -12.14
C TYR A 127 2.38 -13.57 -11.83
N SER A 128 2.83 -13.85 -10.60
CA SER A 128 3.26 -15.15 -10.04
C SER A 128 2.05 -15.91 -9.46
N ILE A 129 2.01 -17.26 -9.56
CA ILE A 129 0.95 -18.04 -8.86
C ILE A 129 1.40 -18.37 -7.44
N GLU A 130 2.70 -18.44 -7.24
CA GLU A 130 3.40 -18.67 -5.99
C GLU A 130 3.13 -17.50 -5.03
N HIS A 131 3.15 -16.27 -5.52
CA HIS A 131 2.79 -15.06 -4.75
C HIS A 131 1.28 -14.98 -4.43
N ILE A 132 0.41 -15.30 -5.40
CA ILE A 132 -1.04 -15.42 -5.17
C ILE A 132 -1.34 -16.49 -4.10
N TYR A 133 -0.62 -17.60 -4.11
CA TYR A 133 -0.70 -18.63 -3.08
C TYR A 133 -0.22 -18.11 -1.72
N CYS A 134 0.96 -17.48 -1.66
CA CYS A 134 1.52 -16.92 -0.41
C CYS A 134 0.59 -15.86 0.19
N THR A 135 0.10 -14.92 -0.61
CA THR A 135 -0.88 -13.89 -0.19
C THR A 135 -2.12 -14.53 0.44
N ALA A 136 -2.72 -15.55 -0.18
CA ALA A 136 -3.90 -16.22 0.35
C ALA A 136 -3.62 -16.94 1.68
N LYS A 137 -2.48 -17.61 1.79
CA LYS A 137 -2.07 -18.34 2.99
C LYS A 137 -1.67 -17.42 4.14
N ASN A 138 -1.00 -16.31 3.85
CA ASN A 138 -0.64 -15.29 4.83
C ASN A 138 -1.91 -14.56 5.32
N ALA A 139 -2.84 -14.21 4.42
CA ALA A 139 -4.14 -13.65 4.80
C ALA A 139 -4.93 -14.56 5.75
N GLN A 140 -4.89 -15.88 5.54
CA GLN A 140 -5.51 -16.86 6.44
C GLN A 140 -4.90 -16.79 7.85
N SER A 141 -3.57 -16.72 7.96
CA SER A 141 -2.87 -16.58 9.25
C SER A 141 -3.13 -15.24 9.95
N TYR A 142 -3.51 -14.20 9.20
CA TYR A 142 -3.92 -12.92 9.75
C TYR A 142 -5.43 -12.83 10.06
N GLY A 143 -6.25 -13.75 9.55
CA GLY A 143 -7.70 -13.79 9.77
C GLY A 143 -8.49 -12.83 8.88
N VAL A 144 -8.00 -12.56 7.66
CA VAL A 144 -8.59 -11.59 6.71
C VAL A 144 -8.74 -12.14 5.28
N ASP A 145 -8.63 -13.46 5.09
CA ASP A 145 -8.82 -14.13 3.79
C ASP A 145 -10.28 -14.19 3.33
N ASP A 146 -11.21 -13.77 4.18
CA ASP A 146 -12.61 -13.50 3.86
C ASP A 146 -12.79 -12.18 3.07
N ARG A 147 -11.88 -11.20 3.24
CA ARG A 147 -11.94 -9.86 2.63
C ARG A 147 -11.05 -9.70 1.39
N ILE A 148 -10.39 -10.77 0.92
CA ILE A 148 -9.36 -10.70 -0.12
C ILE A 148 -9.74 -11.50 -1.38
N TRP A 149 -9.69 -10.83 -2.53
CA TRP A 149 -9.93 -11.39 -3.87
C TRP A 149 -8.68 -11.31 -4.73
N LEU A 150 -8.14 -12.46 -5.14
CA LEU A 150 -6.84 -12.57 -5.81
C LEU A 150 -6.93 -12.91 -7.30
N LYS A 151 -6.04 -12.34 -8.10
CA LYS A 151 -5.97 -12.59 -9.55
C LYS A 151 -4.54 -12.64 -10.07
N ARG A 152 -4.14 -13.82 -10.57
CA ARG A 152 -2.91 -13.94 -11.37
C ARG A 152 -3.04 -13.23 -12.73
N GLY A 153 -2.08 -12.40 -13.08
CA GLY A 153 -1.85 -11.89 -14.43
C GLY A 153 -0.82 -10.75 -14.47
N SER A 154 -0.04 -10.65 -15.56
CA SER A 154 0.86 -9.50 -15.71
C SER A 154 0.06 -8.23 -15.99
N TRP A 155 0.43 -7.12 -15.32
CA TRP A 155 -0.32 -5.87 -15.39
C TRP A 155 -0.59 -5.39 -16.83
N LYS A 156 0.43 -5.42 -17.69
CA LYS A 156 0.33 -5.13 -19.14
C LYS A 156 -0.85 -5.87 -19.81
N LYS A 157 -1.03 -7.17 -19.53
CA LYS A 157 -2.09 -8.01 -20.11
C LYS A 157 -3.45 -7.83 -19.44
N LEU A 158 -3.48 -7.35 -18.19
CA LEU A 158 -4.73 -7.09 -17.46
C LEU A 158 -5.36 -5.76 -17.88
N VAL A 159 -4.54 -4.72 -18.02
CA VAL A 159 -4.97 -3.40 -18.51
C VAL A 159 -5.39 -3.47 -19.97
N SER A 160 -4.59 -4.07 -20.86
CA SER A 160 -4.92 -4.11 -22.30
C SER A 160 -6.20 -4.88 -22.61
N LYS A 161 -6.52 -5.91 -21.81
CA LYS A 161 -7.77 -6.69 -21.92
C LYS A 161 -8.90 -6.18 -21.01
N GLN A 162 -8.74 -4.98 -20.41
CA GLN A 162 -9.70 -4.32 -19.52
C GLN A 162 -10.27 -5.26 -18.44
N LYS A 163 -9.44 -6.18 -17.90
CA LYS A 163 -9.91 -7.29 -17.04
C LYS A 163 -10.29 -6.89 -15.61
N LEU A 164 -10.22 -5.60 -15.32
CA LEU A 164 -10.38 -5.01 -13.99
C LEU A 164 -11.43 -3.88 -13.95
N SER A 165 -11.83 -3.32 -15.09
CA SER A 165 -12.74 -2.15 -15.18
C SER A 165 -14.20 -2.46 -14.81
N LYS A 166 -14.56 -3.73 -14.59
CA LYS A 166 -15.91 -4.14 -14.14
C LYS A 166 -16.14 -3.95 -12.64
N ILE A 167 -15.15 -3.44 -11.92
CA ILE A 167 -15.20 -3.15 -10.49
C ILE A 167 -14.71 -1.71 -10.34
N LYS A 168 -15.48 -0.87 -9.65
CA LYS A 168 -15.04 0.45 -9.21
C LYS A 168 -14.18 0.24 -7.95
N TYR A 169 -12.98 0.82 -7.94
CA TYR A 169 -12.10 0.82 -6.78
C TYR A 169 -12.03 2.25 -6.24
N ASP A 170 -12.02 2.40 -4.93
CA ASP A 170 -11.94 3.70 -4.28
C ASP A 170 -10.48 4.17 -4.25
N CYS A 171 -9.53 3.25 -4.11
CA CYS A 171 -8.09 3.51 -4.22
C CYS A 171 -7.34 2.38 -4.94
N VAL A 172 -6.32 2.75 -5.72
CA VAL A 172 -5.36 1.82 -6.34
C VAL A 172 -3.99 1.99 -5.72
N PHE A 173 -3.50 0.95 -5.06
CA PHE A 173 -2.13 0.86 -4.56
C PHE A 173 -1.26 0.02 -5.51
N GLY A 174 0.02 0.36 -5.63
CA GLY A 174 1.00 -0.53 -6.25
C GLY A 174 2.41 -0.39 -5.69
N SER A 175 3.02 -1.51 -5.31
CA SER A 175 4.45 -1.63 -5.04
C SER A 175 5.13 -2.40 -6.20
N PRO A 176 5.39 -1.77 -7.36
CA PRO A 176 5.98 -2.43 -8.52
C PRO A 176 7.35 -3.05 -8.23
N PRO A 177 7.79 -4.08 -8.96
CA PRO A 177 9.15 -4.60 -8.83
C PRO A 177 10.21 -3.54 -9.17
N TRP A 178 11.09 -3.26 -8.20
CA TRP A 178 12.18 -2.28 -8.33
C TRP A 178 13.46 -2.86 -8.97
N GLY A 179 13.56 -4.18 -9.11
CA GLY A 179 14.79 -4.89 -9.53
C GLY A 179 15.51 -5.63 -8.39
N GLY A 180 14.85 -5.84 -7.25
CA GLY A 180 15.47 -6.46 -6.07
C GLY A 180 16.53 -5.55 -5.43
N PRO A 181 17.37 -6.06 -4.50
CA PRO A 181 18.33 -5.24 -3.75
C PRO A 181 19.35 -4.47 -4.60
N GLU A 182 19.49 -4.82 -5.88
CA GLU A 182 20.38 -4.19 -6.84
C GLU A 182 19.90 -2.80 -7.31
N TYR A 183 18.67 -2.38 -6.96
CA TYR A 183 18.14 -1.04 -7.27
C TYR A 183 18.99 0.11 -6.72
N LEU A 184 19.83 -0.19 -5.71
CA LEU A 184 20.76 0.74 -5.05
C LEU A 184 22.15 0.81 -5.73
N ARG A 185 22.36 0.19 -6.90
CA ARG A 185 23.63 0.32 -7.65
C ARG A 185 23.86 1.72 -8.20
N ASN A 186 22.80 2.50 -8.41
CA ASN A 186 22.85 3.87 -8.89
C ASN A 186 22.34 4.82 -7.79
N ASP A 187 22.95 5.99 -7.65
CA ASP A 187 22.53 7.00 -6.67
C ASP A 187 21.11 7.53 -6.94
N VAL A 188 20.68 7.53 -8.20
CA VAL A 188 19.34 7.93 -8.63
C VAL A 188 18.69 6.78 -9.41
N TYR A 189 17.46 6.43 -9.02
CA TYR A 189 16.67 5.38 -9.65
C TYR A 189 15.77 5.95 -10.75
N ASP A 190 16.05 5.58 -11.99
CA ASP A 190 15.23 5.92 -13.17
C ASP A 190 13.88 5.20 -13.14
N LEU A 191 12.83 5.97 -12.89
CA LEU A 191 11.44 5.53 -12.80
C LEU A 191 10.79 5.20 -14.15
N GLU A 192 11.36 5.62 -15.28
CA GLU A 192 10.81 5.31 -16.62
C GLU A 192 11.42 4.03 -17.24
N GLN A 193 12.71 3.79 -17.02
CA GLN A 193 13.47 2.69 -17.61
C GLN A 193 13.55 1.46 -16.70
N HIS A 194 13.82 1.66 -15.41
CA HIS A 194 14.08 0.54 -14.49
C HIS A 194 12.81 -0.03 -13.87
N LEU A 195 11.79 0.80 -13.63
CA LEU A 195 10.52 0.37 -13.04
C LEU A 195 9.82 -0.69 -13.92
N LYS A 196 9.53 -1.86 -13.34
CA LYS A 196 8.85 -2.96 -14.06
C LYS A 196 7.38 -3.07 -13.62
N PRO A 197 6.48 -3.51 -14.53
CA PRO A 197 6.71 -3.93 -15.91
C PRO A 197 6.81 -2.77 -16.91
N MET A 198 6.62 -1.51 -16.49
CA MET A 198 6.66 -0.32 -17.34
C MET A 198 7.03 0.92 -16.51
N GLY A 199 7.57 1.94 -17.18
CA GLY A 199 7.87 3.24 -16.57
C GLY A 199 6.69 3.97 -15.93
N ILE A 200 7.01 4.84 -14.98
CA ILE A 200 6.07 5.55 -14.10
C ILE A 200 4.95 6.27 -14.86
N THR A 201 5.22 7.00 -15.95
CA THR A 201 4.18 7.66 -16.75
C THR A 201 3.12 6.67 -17.24
N LYS A 202 3.54 5.51 -17.77
CA LYS A 202 2.63 4.48 -18.29
C LYS A 202 1.91 3.76 -17.15
N MET A 203 2.58 3.55 -16.02
CA MET A 203 1.98 2.91 -14.84
C MET A 203 0.90 3.80 -14.22
N LEU A 204 1.20 5.07 -13.94
CA LEU A 204 0.27 6.06 -13.38
C LEU A 204 -0.97 6.23 -14.28
N LYS A 205 -0.77 6.43 -15.59
CA LYS A 205 -1.87 6.50 -16.57
C LYS A 205 -2.70 5.22 -16.66
N SER A 206 -2.18 4.07 -16.23
CA SER A 206 -2.93 2.82 -16.19
C SER A 206 -3.71 2.62 -14.87
N PHE A 207 -3.23 3.19 -13.76
CA PHE A 207 -3.89 3.12 -12.46
C PHE A 207 -5.05 4.12 -12.39
N LEU A 208 -4.85 5.34 -12.91
CA LEU A 208 -5.87 6.39 -13.00
C LEU A 208 -7.10 6.02 -13.86
N LYS A 209 -7.02 4.96 -14.65
CA LYS A 209 -8.18 4.38 -15.36
C LYS A 209 -9.11 3.54 -14.47
N LEU A 210 -8.72 3.29 -13.22
CA LEU A 210 -9.41 2.40 -12.28
C LEU A 210 -9.86 3.10 -11.00
N SER A 211 -9.12 4.12 -10.55
CA SER A 211 -9.53 5.08 -9.52
C SER A 211 -8.82 6.43 -9.74
N PRO A 212 -9.45 7.59 -9.43
CA PRO A 212 -8.73 8.86 -9.31
C PRO A 212 -7.71 8.88 -8.16
N ASN A 213 -7.89 8.03 -7.13
CA ASN A 213 -7.00 7.94 -5.98
C ASN A 213 -5.98 6.83 -6.20
N VAL A 214 -4.71 7.20 -6.30
CA VAL A 214 -3.60 6.31 -6.61
C VAL A 214 -2.46 6.51 -5.62
N ILE A 215 -1.91 5.40 -5.12
CA ILE A 215 -0.69 5.39 -4.31
C ILE A 215 0.32 4.41 -4.92
N MET A 216 1.58 4.82 -4.99
CA MET A 216 2.69 3.94 -5.34
C MET A 216 3.76 3.94 -4.26
N PHE A 217 4.30 2.75 -3.93
CA PHE A 217 5.51 2.62 -3.12
C PHE A 217 6.72 2.45 -4.04
N LEU A 218 7.62 3.43 -4.00
CA LEU A 218 8.75 3.56 -4.93
C LEU A 218 10.10 3.57 -4.18
N PRO A 219 11.21 3.26 -4.89
CA PRO A 219 12.56 3.30 -4.32
C PRO A 219 12.88 4.61 -3.61
N ARG A 220 13.61 4.52 -2.50
CA ARG A 220 14.03 5.69 -1.70
C ARG A 220 14.90 6.71 -2.45
N ASN A 221 15.52 6.28 -3.54
CA ASN A 221 16.39 7.06 -4.42
C ASN A 221 15.73 7.40 -5.77
N SER A 222 14.39 7.37 -5.86
CA SER A 222 13.65 7.67 -7.10
C SER A 222 13.90 9.09 -7.61
N ASP A 223 14.06 9.25 -8.93
CA ASP A 223 14.12 10.56 -9.56
C ASP A 223 12.78 11.32 -9.41
N LEU A 224 12.75 12.30 -8.49
CA LEU A 224 11.59 13.14 -8.25
C LEU A 224 11.27 14.09 -9.42
N ASN A 225 12.25 14.44 -10.26
CA ASN A 225 11.99 15.20 -11.49
C ASN A 225 11.29 14.31 -12.53
N GLN A 226 11.62 13.02 -12.64
CA GLN A 226 10.84 12.07 -13.44
C GLN A 226 9.43 11.89 -12.89
N LEU A 227 9.26 11.71 -11.57
CA LEU A 227 7.94 11.62 -10.92
C LEU A 227 7.08 12.87 -11.19
N SER A 228 7.68 14.06 -11.08
CA SER A 228 7.06 15.37 -11.31
C SER A 228 6.66 15.57 -12.78
N ARG A 229 7.56 15.21 -13.73
CA ARG A 229 7.27 15.21 -15.18
C ARG A 229 6.17 14.21 -15.55
N ALA A 230 6.20 13.00 -15.01
CA ALA A 230 5.19 11.97 -15.22
C ALA A 230 3.82 12.40 -14.72
N THR A 231 3.77 13.00 -13.52
CA THR A 231 2.54 13.58 -12.95
C THR A 231 1.94 14.61 -13.89
N ARG A 232 2.71 15.65 -14.29
CA ARG A 232 2.21 16.68 -15.22
C ARG A 232 1.79 16.14 -16.57
N LYS A 233 2.52 15.15 -17.11
CA LYS A 233 2.22 14.52 -18.41
C LYS A 233 0.94 13.68 -18.41
N VAL A 234 0.49 13.20 -17.25
CA VAL A 234 -0.70 12.34 -17.13
C VAL A 234 -1.93 13.12 -16.65
N LEU A 235 -1.74 14.10 -15.75
CA LEU A 235 -2.82 14.82 -15.06
C LEU A 235 -2.92 16.32 -15.40
N GLY A 236 -1.99 16.87 -16.19
CA GLY A 236 -1.97 18.29 -16.57
C GLY A 236 -0.92 19.13 -15.83
N PRO A 237 -0.61 20.35 -16.32
CA PRO A 237 0.57 21.11 -15.89
C PRO A 237 0.60 21.49 -14.40
N PHE A 238 -0.56 21.65 -13.77
CA PHE A 238 -0.69 22.03 -12.36
C PHE A 238 -0.87 20.85 -11.40
N ALA A 239 -0.90 19.61 -11.91
CA ALA A 239 -1.13 18.43 -11.10
C ALA A 239 0.01 18.19 -10.10
N LYS A 240 -0.35 17.98 -8.83
CA LYS A 240 0.58 17.68 -7.73
C LYS A 240 0.63 16.19 -7.42
N CYS A 241 1.71 15.77 -6.77
CA CYS A 241 1.89 14.45 -6.19
C CYS A 241 2.37 14.65 -4.75
N LYS A 242 1.68 14.08 -3.76
CA LYS A 242 2.15 14.09 -2.37
C LYS A 242 3.19 12.98 -2.21
N VAL A 243 4.38 13.34 -1.72
CA VAL A 243 5.49 12.40 -1.52
C VAL A 243 5.78 12.29 -0.05
N LEU A 244 5.54 11.11 0.53
CA LEU A 244 5.88 10.81 1.92
C LEU A 244 7.15 9.97 1.97
N TYR A 245 8.15 10.46 2.70
CA TYR A 245 9.38 9.72 2.95
C TYR A 245 9.17 8.69 4.04
N VAL A 246 9.45 7.41 3.75
CA VAL A 246 9.14 6.30 4.65
C VAL A 246 10.40 5.79 5.33
N LYS A 247 10.50 6.04 6.65
CA LYS A 247 11.61 5.57 7.50
C LYS A 247 11.15 4.45 8.45
N GLU A 248 12.11 3.66 8.91
CA GLU A 248 11.92 2.71 10.02
C GLU A 248 13.23 2.59 10.80
N ASN A 249 13.25 3.11 12.04
CA ASN A 249 14.45 3.30 12.88
C ASN A 249 15.49 4.20 12.19
N GLY A 250 15.09 5.40 11.76
CA GLY A 250 15.93 6.37 11.04
C GLY A 250 16.31 6.00 9.60
N TYR A 251 16.27 4.71 9.21
CA TYR A 251 16.63 4.26 7.88
C TYR A 251 15.49 4.41 6.87
N MET A 252 15.74 5.19 5.81
CA MET A 252 14.84 5.33 4.67
C MET A 252 14.63 3.98 3.95
N LYS A 253 13.37 3.58 3.79
CA LYS A 253 12.96 2.32 3.11
C LYS A 253 12.44 2.55 1.70
N GLY A 254 11.75 3.66 1.48
CA GLY A 254 11.14 4.02 0.20
C GLY A 254 10.41 5.36 0.30
N ILE A 255 9.66 5.71 -0.73
CA ILE A 255 8.74 6.84 -0.73
C ILE A 255 7.34 6.36 -1.13
N PHE A 256 6.30 6.89 -0.49
CA PHE A 256 4.93 6.80 -1.00
C PHE A 256 4.63 8.01 -1.87
N CYS A 257 4.21 7.79 -3.10
CA CYS A 257 3.78 8.82 -4.03
C CYS A 257 2.27 8.71 -4.23
N MET A 258 1.55 9.80 -3.98
CA MET A 258 0.10 9.80 -3.85
C MET A 258 -0.54 10.86 -4.76
N TRP A 259 -1.60 10.46 -5.47
CA TRP A 259 -2.40 11.29 -6.37
C TRP A 259 -3.89 11.09 -6.05
N GLY A 260 -4.67 12.17 -6.03
CA GLY A 260 -6.08 12.18 -5.60
C GLY A 260 -6.30 13.20 -4.50
N GLU A 261 -7.39 13.96 -4.57
CA GLU A 261 -7.65 15.13 -3.71
C GLU A 261 -7.71 14.79 -2.22
N CYS A 262 -8.21 13.58 -1.89
CA CYS A 262 -8.29 13.06 -0.52
C CYS A 262 -6.94 12.95 0.22
N PHE A 263 -5.81 12.96 -0.49
CA PHE A 263 -4.47 12.91 0.11
C PHE A 263 -3.89 14.30 0.42
N PHE A 264 -4.54 15.37 -0.08
CA PHE A 264 -4.14 16.77 0.16
C PHE A 264 -5.11 17.44 1.15
N ASN A 265 -6.41 17.23 0.97
CA ASN A 265 -7.47 17.85 1.74
C ASN A 265 -8.04 16.87 2.78
N TYR A 266 -7.20 16.41 3.71
CA TYR A 266 -7.70 15.72 4.90
C TYR A 266 -8.22 16.77 5.87
N GLU A 267 -9.55 16.97 5.91
CA GLU A 267 -10.14 17.59 7.08
C GLU A 267 -9.93 16.64 8.26
N PRO A 268 -9.24 17.06 9.34
CA PRO A 268 -9.25 16.27 10.55
C PRO A 268 -10.69 16.14 11.00
N ALA A 269 -11.11 14.92 11.37
CA ALA A 269 -12.41 14.70 11.97
C ALA A 269 -12.63 15.76 13.07
N SER A 270 -13.62 16.62 12.86
CA SER A 270 -13.92 17.74 13.75
C SER A 270 -14.01 17.21 15.18
N THR A 271 -13.33 17.77 16.17
CA THR A 271 -13.73 19.00 16.90
C THR A 271 -15.25 19.17 17.18
N GLU A 272 -16.08 18.15 16.94
CA GLU A 272 -17.46 18.09 17.43
C GLU A 272 -17.50 17.79 18.93
N ASN A 273 -16.58 16.96 19.45
CA ASN A 273 -16.43 16.81 20.91
C ASN A 273 -15.92 18.11 21.56
N SER A 274 -14.95 18.81 20.96
CA SER A 274 -14.47 20.08 21.53
C SER A 274 -15.49 21.22 21.40
N ARG A 275 -16.40 21.19 20.42
CA ARG A 275 -17.51 22.16 20.31
C ARG A 275 -18.62 21.90 21.33
N ARG A 276 -18.87 20.64 21.71
CA ARG A 276 -19.79 20.30 22.81
C ARG A 276 -19.19 20.68 24.17
N GLU A 277 -17.91 20.38 24.39
CA GLU A 277 -17.21 20.80 25.61
C GLU A 277 -16.98 22.33 25.70
N SER A 278 -16.98 23.07 24.58
CA SER A 278 -16.95 24.53 24.62
C SER A 278 -18.33 25.14 24.90
N SER A 279 -19.41 24.60 24.30
CA SER A 279 -20.77 25.10 24.58
C SER A 279 -21.19 24.87 26.05
N GLU A 280 -20.80 23.74 26.65
CA GLU A 280 -21.05 23.49 28.08
C GLU A 280 -20.17 24.34 29.02
N LYS A 281 -19.11 24.98 28.51
CA LYS A 281 -18.24 25.88 29.29
C LYS A 281 -18.61 27.36 29.10
N GLU A 282 -19.17 27.76 27.96
CA GLU A 282 -19.63 29.13 27.71
C GLU A 282 -20.92 29.46 28.48
N GLU A 283 -21.80 28.48 28.76
CA GLU A 283 -22.95 28.68 29.67
C GLU A 283 -22.54 28.81 31.15
N LEU A 284 -21.31 28.42 31.51
CA LEU A 284 -20.78 28.45 32.88
C LEU A 284 -19.77 29.58 33.15
N SER A 285 -19.46 30.42 32.14
CA SER A 285 -18.52 31.54 32.26
C SER A 285 -19.15 32.93 32.04
N SER A 286 -20.47 33.01 31.84
CA SER A 286 -21.17 34.25 31.50
C SER A 286 -21.43 35.20 32.69
N GLU A 287 -21.05 34.82 33.92
CA GLU A 287 -21.23 35.63 35.14
C GLU A 287 -19.97 36.38 35.63
N ASN A 288 -18.82 36.34 34.93
CA ASN A 288 -17.65 37.13 35.37
C ASN A 288 -16.87 37.83 34.25
N GLU A 289 -16.46 39.06 34.57
CA GLU A 289 -15.52 39.96 33.87
C GLU A 289 -15.99 40.67 32.59
N GLU A 290 -16.80 41.72 32.82
CA GLU A 290 -16.61 42.98 32.11
C GLU A 290 -15.17 43.54 32.30
N LEU A 291 -14.77 44.46 31.40
CA LEU A 291 -13.56 45.31 31.43
C LEU A 291 -12.23 44.59 31.09
N SER A 292 -11.79 44.61 29.83
CA SER A 292 -11.06 45.78 29.30
C SER A 292 -10.87 45.75 27.77
N LYS A 293 -10.57 46.90 27.15
CA LYS A 293 -10.57 47.12 25.68
C LYS A 293 -9.22 47.67 25.14
N ARG A 294 -8.96 47.42 23.83
CA ARG A 294 -7.93 48.05 22.93
C ARG A 294 -6.48 47.50 23.13
N LYS A 295 -5.56 47.36 22.15
CA LYS A 295 -5.32 47.82 20.72
C LYS A 295 -4.21 46.91 20.07
N LYS A 296 -3.83 46.87 18.76
CA LYS A 296 -4.26 47.54 17.49
C LYS A 296 -4.02 46.72 16.17
N HIS A 297 -2.77 46.36 15.85
CA HIS A 297 -2.18 45.99 14.53
C HIS A 297 -0.89 45.14 14.78
N GLU A 298 -0.27 44.42 13.84
CA GLU A 298 -0.02 44.72 12.42
C GLU A 298 0.27 43.46 11.58
N SER A 299 0.42 43.62 10.26
CA SER A 299 0.66 42.52 9.31
C SER A 299 2.11 42.04 9.28
N THR A 300 2.33 40.79 8.87
CA THR A 300 3.56 40.46 8.12
C THR A 300 3.36 39.27 7.18
N THR A 301 3.41 39.54 5.88
CA THR A 301 3.43 38.53 4.83
C THR A 301 4.75 37.75 4.88
N THR A 302 4.72 36.42 4.99
CA THR A 302 5.91 35.59 4.72
C THR A 302 5.55 34.38 3.87
N THR A 303 5.92 34.45 2.60
CA THR A 303 5.89 33.32 1.66
C THR A 303 6.99 32.31 2.00
N LYS A 304 6.62 31.20 2.65
CA LYS A 304 7.42 29.96 2.69
C LYS A 304 6.48 28.77 2.79
N ASP A 305 6.29 28.06 1.68
CA ASP A 305 5.63 26.75 1.75
C ASP A 305 6.22 25.75 0.75
N ASN A 306 7.38 25.21 1.13
CA ASN A 306 7.86 23.91 0.68
C ASN A 306 7.75 22.95 1.88
N THR A 307 6.54 22.73 2.39
CA THR A 307 6.26 21.69 3.39
C THR A 307 6.50 20.31 2.78
N VAL A 308 7.67 19.74 3.08
CA VAL A 308 7.94 18.32 2.86
C VAL A 308 7.45 17.57 4.08
N ASP A 309 6.31 16.88 3.96
CA ASP A 309 5.79 16.02 5.00
C ASP A 309 6.72 14.80 5.21
N ILE A 310 7.53 14.85 6.27
CA ILE A 310 8.37 13.74 6.71
C ILE A 310 7.69 13.04 7.88
N TYR A 311 7.24 11.81 7.68
CA TYR A 311 6.71 10.96 8.74
C TYR A 311 7.80 9.95 9.16
N ASP A 312 8.45 10.19 10.31
CA ASP A 312 9.14 9.08 10.99
C ASP A 312 8.12 8.29 11.81
N LEU A 313 8.12 6.97 11.63
CA LEU A 313 7.14 6.10 12.28
C LEU A 313 7.57 5.69 13.69
N ASN A 314 8.80 6.00 14.14
CA ASN A 314 9.26 5.80 15.53
C ASN A 314 10.39 6.79 15.91
N GLY A 315 10.19 8.11 15.79
CA GLY A 315 11.12 9.15 16.27
C GLY A 315 11.42 10.24 15.24
#